data_AF-A0A535W4J2-F1
#
_entry.id   AF-A0A535W4J2-F1
#
_cell.length_a   1.000
_cell.length_b   1.000
_cell.length_c   1.000
_cell.angle_alpha   90.00
_cell.angle_beta   90.00
_cell.angle_gamma   90.00
#
_symmetry.space_group_name_H-M   'P 1'
#
loop_
_entity.id
_entity.type
_entity.pdbx_description
1 polymer ?
#
loop_
_entity_poly.entity_id
_entity_poly.type
_entity_poly.pdbx_seq_one_letter_code
_entity_poly.pdbx_strand_id
1 'polypeptide(L)' 'MPRPLIERIALGGIAIVVAAVFGGIAVAAFAGNEVFLGTMAGIGALMTVWAAAGNLRRG' A
#
# COMPACT_ATOMS: atom_id res chain seq x y z
N MET A 1 18.22 13.90 6.59
CA MET A 1 19.33 12.97 6.27
C MET A 1 18.84 12.00 5.21
N PRO A 2 19.52 11.82 4.06
CA PRO A 2 19.09 10.87 3.04
C PRO A 2 19.11 9.45 3.62
N ARG A 3 18.00 8.71 3.50
CA ARG A 3 17.98 7.29 3.89
C ARG A 3 18.80 6.48 2.89
N PRO A 4 19.62 5.50 3.34
CA PRO A 4 20.40 4.65 2.45
C PRO A 4 19.48 3.87 1.50
N LEU A 5 19.96 3.62 0.28
CA LEU A 5 19.19 3.02 -0.82
C LEU A 5 18.57 1.66 -0.42
N ILE A 6 19.30 0.86 0.36
CA ILE A 6 18.87 -0.46 0.84
C ILE A 6 17.63 -0.35 1.74
N GLU A 7 17.62 0.58 2.70
CA GLU A 7 16.46 0.81 3.55
C GLU A 7 15.24 1.25 2.73
N ARG A 8 15.45 2.04 1.68
CA ARG A 8 14.35 2.50 0.81
C ARG A 8 13.72 1.36 0.02
N ILE A 9 14.54 0.46 -0.53
CA ILE A 9 14.06 -0.72 -1.24
C ILE A 9 13.35 -1.67 -0.27
N ALA A 10 13.91 -1.89 0.92
CA ALA A 10 13.28 -2.73 1.95
C ALA A 10 11.91 -2.17 2.39
N LEU A 11 11.83 -0.87 2.67
CA LEU A 11 10.57 -0.20 3.02
C LEU A 11 9.58 -0.22 1.86
N GLY A 12 10.05 -0.09 0.61
CA GLY A 12 9.23 -0.24 -0.59
C GLY A 12 8.66 -1.65 -0.72
N GLY A 13 9.47 -2.68 -0.46
CA GLY A 13 9.04 -4.07 -0.44
C GLY A 13 7.95 -4.35 0.61
N ILE A 14 8.15 -3.85 1.83
CA ILE A 14 7.13 -3.96 2.89
C ILE A 14 5.83 -3.28 2.47
N ALA A 15 5.92 -2.09 1.88
CA ALA A 15 4.74 -1.37 1.42
C ALA A 15 3.97 -2.13 0.33
N ILE A 16 4.66 -2.86 -0.55
CA ILE A 16 4.00 -3.74 -1.54
C ILE A 16 3.21 -4.85 -0.85
N VAL A 17 3.80 -5.51 0.15
CA VAL A 17 3.12 -6.55 0.93
C VAL A 17 1.88 -5.99 1.62
N VAL A 18 2.00 -4.85 2.27
CA VAL A 18 0.88 -4.18 2.95
C VAL A 18 -0.21 -3.78 1.95
N ALA A 19 0.16 -3.23 0.80
CA ALA A 19 -0.79 -2.88 -0.25
C ALA A 19 -1.51 -4.12 -0.81
N ALA A 20 -0.82 -5.25 -0.95
CA ALA A 20 -1.43 -6.51 -1.39
C ALA A 20 -2.45 -7.03 -0.36
N VAL A 21 -2.15 -6.92 0.94
CA VAL A 21 -3.09 -7.28 2.01
C VAL A 21 -4.34 -6.40 1.96
N PHE A 22 -4.18 -5.08 1.88
CA PHE A 22 -5.31 -4.16 1.75
C PHE A 22 -6.11 -4.39 0.47
N GLY A 23 -5.43 -4.66 -0.65
CA GLY A 23 -6.08 -5.03 -1.92
C GLY A 23 -6.89 -6.32 -1.80
N GLY A 24 -6.34 -7.34 -1.14
CA GLY A 24 -7.05 -8.59 -0.86
C GLY A 24 -8.30 -8.37 0.00
N ILE A 25 -8.19 -7.56 1.05
CA ILE A 25 -9.33 -7.17 1.90
C ILE A 25 -10.38 -6.42 1.06
N ALA A 26 -9.96 -5.50 0.18
CA ALA A 26 -10.87 -4.75 -0.68
C ALA A 26 -11.66 -5.69 -1.59
N VAL A 27 -10.98 -6.64 -2.26
CA VAL A 27 -11.62 -7.64 -3.14
C VAL A 27 -12.60 -8.51 -2.34
N ALA A 28 -12.20 -8.99 -1.17
CA ALA A 28 -13.05 -9.83 -0.31
C ALA A 28 -14.29 -9.07 0.19
N ALA A 29 -14.12 -7.81 0.61
CA ALA A 29 -15.21 -6.96 1.09
C ALA A 29 -16.22 -6.63 -0.03
N PHE A 30 -15.74 -6.38 -1.26
CA PHE A 30 -16.64 -6.22 -2.41
C PHE A 30 -17.40 -7.50 -2.74
N ALA A 31 -16.76 -8.67 -2.64
CA ALA A 31 -17.43 -9.95 -2.81
C ALA A 31 -18.48 -10.22 -1.70
N GLY A 32 -18.25 -9.70 -0.49
CA GLY A 32 -19.18 -9.74 0.64
C GLY A 32 -20.26 -8.64 0.64
N ASN A 33 -20.34 -7.80 -0.41
CA ASN A 33 -21.26 -6.66 -0.51
C ASN A 33 -21.04 -5.55 0.55
N GLU A 34 -19.86 -5.51 1.17
CA GLU A 34 -19.44 -4.50 2.15
C GLU A 34 -18.77 -3.30 1.44
N VAL A 35 -19.56 -2.54 0.68
CA VAL A 35 -19.06 -1.47 -0.23
C VAL A 35 -18.19 -0.43 0.48
N PHE A 36 -18.57 -0.01 1.68
CA PHE A 36 -17.82 0.98 2.45
C PHE A 36 -16.44 0.45 2.86
N LEU A 37 -16.39 -0.78 3.39
CA LEU A 37 -15.14 -1.41 3.80
C LEU A 37 -14.23 -1.66 2.60
N GLY A 38 -14.79 -2.18 1.49
CA GLY A 38 -14.05 -2.42 0.25
C GLY A 38 -13.43 -1.14 -0.31
N THR A 39 -14.19 -0.04 -0.30
CA THR A 39 -13.71 1.27 -0.76
C THR A 39 -12.59 1.80 0.15
N MET A 40 -12.77 1.74 1.47
CA MET A 40 -11.76 2.21 2.42
C MET A 40 -10.48 1.38 2.36
N ALA A 41 -10.59 0.05 2.26
CA ALA A 41 -9.45 -0.84 2.08
C ALA A 41 -8.72 -0.55 0.75
N GLY A 42 -9.46 -0.32 -0.34
CA GLY A 42 -8.89 0.07 -1.63
C GLY A 42 -8.13 1.40 -1.58
N ILE A 43 -8.71 2.42 -0.93
CA ILE A 43 -8.03 3.71 -0.71
C ILE A 43 -6.76 3.52 0.12
N GLY A 44 -6.82 2.71 1.19
CA GLY A 44 -5.66 2.36 2.01
C GLY A 44 -4.54 1.75 1.18
N ALA A 45 -4.85 0.77 0.32
CA ALA A 45 -3.88 0.15 -0.59
C ALA A 45 -3.21 1.19 -1.51
N LEU A 46 -4.01 2.06 -2.14
CA LEU A 46 -3.52 3.11 -3.04
C LEU A 46 -2.60 4.10 -2.31
N MET A 47 -2.98 4.54 -1.11
CA MET A 47 -2.16 5.43 -0.29
C MET A 47 -0.83 4.81 0.10
N THR A 48 -0.81 3.51 0.46
CA THR A 48 0.42 2.79 0.78
C THR A 48 1.37 2.74 -0.41
N VAL A 49 0.87 2.39 -1.60
CA VAL A 49 1.69 2.37 -2.84
C VAL A 49 2.21 3.76 -3.17
N TRP A 50 1.36 4.79 -3.05
CA TRP A 50 1.74 6.17 -3.33
C TRP A 50 2.84 6.68 -2.39
N ALA A 51 2.72 6.39 -1.09
CA ALA A 51 3.74 6.75 -0.10
C ALA A 51 5.08 6.05 -0.38
N ALA A 52 5.04 4.76 -0.72
CA ALA A 52 6.24 4.00 -1.09
C ALA A 52 6.92 4.55 -2.34
N ALA A 53 6.14 4.84 -3.40
CA ALA A 53 6.64 5.44 -4.62
C ALA A 53 7.24 6.83 -4.37
N GLY A 54 6.61 7.65 -3.53
CA GLY A 54 7.15 8.95 -3.10
C GLY A 54 8.50 8.82 -2.39
N ASN A 55 8.63 7.85 -1.49
CA ASN A 55 9.91 7.56 -0.80
C ASN A 55 10.99 7.06 -1.77
N LEU A 56 10.63 6.30 -2.80
CA LEU A 56 11.56 5.84 -3.83
C LEU A 56 11.97 6.96 -4.81
N ARG A 57 11.15 7.99 -5.01
CA ARG A 57 11.49 9.13 -5.90
C ARG A 57 12.25 10.26 -5.21
N ARG A 58 12.06 10.46 -3.90
CA ARG A 58 12.58 11.63 -3.14
C ARG A 58 13.98 11.46 -2.53
N GLY A 59 14.71 10.42 -2.92
CA GLY A 59 16.08 10.21 -2.44
C GLY A 59 16.97 9.67 -3.52
#